data_AF-A0A8T3P8A7-F1
#
_entry.id   AF-A0A8T3P8A7-F1
#
_cell.length_a   1.000
_cell.length_b   1.000
_cell.length_c   1.000
_cell.angle_alpha   90.00
_cell.angle_beta   90.00
_cell.angle_gamma   90.00
#
_symmetry.space_group_name_H-M   'P 1'
#
loop_
_entity.id
_entity.type
_entity.pdbx_description
1 polymer ?
#
loop_
_entity_poly.entity_id
_entity_poly.type
_entity_poly.pdbx_seq_one_letter_code
_entity_poly.pdbx_strand_id
1 'polypeptide(L)'
;MTPSATRRRGVVGLSLIEIMIALAIGSLLILGLVQVFAASRTAYQLSEGMSRSQENARFAMEYLQRDIRMAGHYGCVNDQSHLQTPGALNAAYFGTVNGATIGRDFPVGIRGYDATGTAPGATLDLAAPTAGWVPALPAAIAALNPIAGSDVLELRFLASEGTPVNNIANPSATTTVISVNPARWAPLTSEGVANPTMFGIADCSYVDVFPATAVNSVAGTVNVDGLINRYTPQPSGQTMLYRAESLVYFLSRKPAPSNQVALFRARSNNAGTYPAANVEEMVEGIENM
;
A
#
# COMPACT_ATOMS: atom_id res chain seq x y z
N MET A 1 17.84 -48.44 81.74
CA MET A 1 18.11 -47.94 80.36
C MET A 1 18.33 -49.15 79.47
N THR A 2 17.32 -49.55 78.70
CA THR A 2 17.39 -50.64 77.72
C THR A 2 17.88 -50.10 76.38
N PRO A 3 18.83 -50.74 75.69
CA PRO A 3 19.32 -50.26 74.40
C PRO A 3 18.26 -50.48 73.31
N SER A 4 17.84 -49.38 72.68
CA SER A 4 17.00 -49.39 71.48
C SER A 4 17.85 -49.86 70.28
N ALA A 5 17.63 -51.07 69.80
CA ALA A 5 18.23 -51.57 68.58
C ALA A 5 17.55 -50.94 67.36
N THR A 6 18.22 -49.99 66.70
CA THR A 6 17.85 -49.52 65.37
C THR A 6 18.03 -50.64 64.35
N ARG A 7 16.92 -51.26 63.93
CA ARG A 7 16.88 -52.19 62.79
C ARG A 7 17.30 -51.44 61.53
N ARG A 8 18.50 -51.72 61.00
CA ARG A 8 18.82 -51.39 59.62
C ARG A 8 17.91 -52.25 58.73
N ARG A 9 16.94 -51.62 58.06
CA ARG A 9 16.20 -52.28 56.97
C ARG A 9 17.24 -52.62 55.89
N GLY A 10 17.45 -53.91 55.66
CA GLY A 10 18.21 -54.38 54.50
C GLY A 10 17.49 -53.93 53.23
N VAL A 11 18.23 -53.34 52.30
CA VAL A 11 17.74 -53.10 50.95
C VAL A 11 17.59 -54.48 50.31
N VAL A 12 16.36 -54.87 50.01
CA VAL A 12 16.08 -56.09 49.25
C VAL A 12 16.52 -55.82 47.81
N GLY A 13 17.35 -56.69 47.24
CA GLY A 13 17.90 -56.50 45.88
C GLY A 13 16.79 -56.49 44.82
N LEU A 14 16.87 -55.55 43.88
CA LEU A 14 15.96 -55.46 42.73
C LEU A 14 16.11 -56.68 41.82
N SER A 15 14.99 -57.27 41.44
CA SER A 15 14.94 -58.32 40.42
C SER A 15 15.22 -57.73 39.04
N LEU A 16 15.92 -58.49 38.18
CA LEU A 16 16.15 -58.10 36.78
C LEU A 16 14.82 -57.82 36.05
N ILE A 17 13.75 -58.55 36.40
CA ILE A 17 12.42 -58.34 35.83
C ILE A 17 11.78 -57.02 36.29
N GLU A 18 12.03 -56.59 37.52
CA GLU A 18 11.53 -55.30 38.04
C GLU A 18 12.19 -54.13 37.31
N ILE A 19 13.49 -54.24 37.01
CA ILE A 19 14.20 -53.24 36.20
C ILE A 19 13.67 -53.21 34.77
N MET A 20 13.41 -54.37 34.15
CA MET A 20 12.84 -54.43 32.81
C MET A 20 11.44 -53.78 32.73
N ILE A 21 10.57 -54.08 33.70
CA ILE A 21 9.22 -53.50 33.76
C ILE A 21 9.30 -51.98 34.03
N ALA A 22 10.16 -51.54 34.96
CA ALA A 22 10.34 -50.12 35.25
C ALA A 22 10.83 -49.33 34.02
N LEU A 23 11.77 -49.89 33.25
CA LEU A 23 12.26 -49.28 32.00
C LEU A 23 11.19 -49.28 30.90
N ALA A 24 10.41 -50.36 30.77
CA ALA A 24 9.31 -50.43 29.81
C ALA A 24 8.24 -49.35 30.09
N ILE A 25 7.82 -49.20 31.36
CA ILE A 25 6.84 -48.17 31.74
C ILE A 25 7.45 -46.77 31.60
N GLY A 26 8.68 -46.57 32.07
CA GLY A 26 9.37 -45.29 31.97
C GLY A 26 9.54 -44.81 30.53
N SER A 27 9.93 -45.70 29.62
CA SER A 27 10.04 -45.38 28.19
C SER A 27 8.69 -45.03 27.55
N LEU A 28 7.63 -45.77 27.88
CA LEU A 28 6.28 -45.49 27.38
C LEU A 28 5.78 -44.11 27.83
N LEU A 29 6.03 -43.74 29.09
CA LEU A 29 5.69 -42.41 29.61
C LEU A 29 6.46 -41.29 28.90
N ILE A 30 7.77 -41.47 28.66
CA ILE A 30 8.59 -40.49 27.93
C ILE A 30 8.08 -40.32 26.50
N LEU A 31 7.73 -41.41 25.81
CA LEU A 31 7.17 -41.33 24.45
C LEU A 31 5.85 -40.54 24.42
N GLY A 32 4.95 -40.79 25.37
CA GLY A 32 3.72 -40.02 25.49
C GLY A 32 3.98 -38.53 25.76
N LEU A 33 4.93 -38.22 26.63
CA LEU A 33 5.33 -36.84 26.94
C LEU A 33 5.87 -36.13 25.70
N VAL A 34 6.73 -36.77 24.91
CA VAL A 34 7.30 -36.21 23.67
C VAL A 34 6.20 -35.88 22.67
N GLN A 35 5.17 -36.73 22.52
CA GLN A 35 4.03 -36.46 21.64
C GLN A 35 3.24 -35.22 22.09
N VAL A 36 2.99 -35.09 23.40
CA VAL A 36 2.29 -33.92 23.97
C VAL A 36 3.10 -32.64 23.74
N PHE A 37 4.41 -32.66 24.00
CA PHE A 37 5.27 -31.50 23.73
C PHE A 37 5.34 -31.15 22.24
N ALA A 38 5.41 -32.15 21.35
CA ALA A 38 5.41 -31.92 19.91
C ALA A 38 4.09 -31.28 19.45
N ALA A 39 2.95 -31.83 19.87
CA ALA A 39 1.64 -31.26 19.57
C ALA A 39 1.49 -29.83 20.13
N SER A 40 1.96 -29.59 21.35
CA SER A 40 1.93 -28.26 21.98
C SER A 40 2.78 -27.25 21.22
N ARG A 41 3.96 -27.66 20.73
CA ARG A 41 4.83 -26.83 19.89
C ARG A 41 4.15 -26.49 18.56
N THR A 42 3.54 -27.46 17.89
CA THR A 42 2.81 -27.23 16.64
C THR A 42 1.63 -26.28 16.85
N ALA A 43 0.85 -26.48 17.93
CA ALA A 43 -0.26 -25.61 18.27
C ALA A 43 0.21 -24.17 18.57
N TYR A 44 1.34 -24.02 19.28
CA TYR A 44 1.93 -22.71 19.54
C TYR A 44 2.38 -22.01 18.25
N GLN A 45 3.03 -22.72 17.33
CA GLN A 45 3.44 -22.17 16.03
C GLN A 45 2.25 -21.76 15.17
N LEU A 46 1.16 -22.54 15.17
CA LEU A 46 -0.08 -22.19 14.48
C LEU A 46 -0.71 -20.92 15.08
N SER A 47 -0.77 -20.83 16.42
CA SER A 47 -1.30 -19.66 17.11
C SER A 47 -0.50 -18.39 16.80
N GLU A 48 0.83 -18.48 16.79
CA GLU A 48 1.71 -17.37 16.44
C GLU A 48 1.55 -16.95 14.97
N GLY A 49 1.49 -17.91 14.05
CA GLY A 49 1.25 -17.63 12.62
C GLY A 49 -0.10 -16.96 12.36
N MET A 50 -1.15 -17.40 13.05
CA MET A 50 -2.47 -16.78 12.97
C MET A 50 -2.48 -15.36 13.52
N SER A 51 -1.81 -15.13 14.67
CA SER A 51 -1.66 -13.80 15.27
C SER A 51 -0.97 -12.83 14.31
N ARG A 52 0.14 -13.26 13.68
CA ARG A 52 0.86 -12.46 12.67
C ARG A 52 0.00 -12.15 11.45
N SER A 53 -0.74 -13.14 10.96
CA SER A 53 -1.62 -12.95 9.79
C SER A 53 -2.74 -11.94 10.08
N GLN A 54 -3.32 -11.98 11.27
CA GLN A 54 -4.36 -11.02 11.69
C GLN A 54 -3.80 -9.61 11.85
N GLU A 55 -2.61 -9.45 12.42
CA GLU A 55 -1.98 -8.15 12.57
C GLU A 55 -1.58 -7.57 11.21
N ASN A 56 -1.03 -8.38 10.31
CA ASN A 56 -0.73 -7.97 8.93
C ASN A 56 -2.01 -7.55 8.20
N ALA A 57 -3.09 -8.33 8.29
CA ALA A 57 -4.38 -7.97 7.71
C ALA A 57 -4.90 -6.62 8.26
N ARG A 58 -4.73 -6.38 9.57
CA ARG A 58 -5.11 -5.10 10.19
C ARG A 58 -4.33 -3.92 9.59
N PHE A 59 -3.00 -4.04 9.45
CA PHE A 59 -2.20 -2.99 8.82
C PHE A 59 -2.56 -2.77 7.35
N ALA A 60 -2.79 -3.85 6.59
CA ALA A 60 -3.17 -3.75 5.18
C ALA A 60 -4.49 -2.97 5.02
N MET A 61 -5.49 -3.29 5.86
CA MET A 61 -6.76 -2.59 5.87
C MET A 61 -6.62 -1.13 6.31
N GLU A 62 -5.76 -0.81 7.28
CA GLU A 62 -5.52 0.57 7.71
C GLU A 62 -4.93 1.43 6.57
N TYR A 63 -3.93 0.92 5.86
CA TYR A 63 -3.34 1.61 4.71
C TYR A 63 -4.35 1.82 3.58
N LEU A 64 -5.06 0.76 3.19
CA LEU A 64 -6.07 0.82 2.14
C LEU A 64 -7.20 1.79 2.51
N GLN A 65 -7.72 1.71 3.74
CA GLN A 65 -8.81 2.59 4.18
C GLN A 65 -8.40 4.07 4.19
N ARG A 66 -7.18 4.37 4.63
CA ARG A 66 -6.66 5.75 4.63
C ARG A 66 -6.64 6.34 3.22
N ASP A 67 -6.08 5.61 2.26
CA ASP A 67 -5.89 6.13 0.91
C ASP A 67 -7.21 6.08 0.10
N ILE A 68 -8.06 5.08 0.31
CA ILE A 68 -9.41 5.00 -0.29
C ILE A 68 -10.30 6.16 0.17
N ARG A 69 -10.20 6.59 1.44
CA ARG A 69 -10.95 7.75 1.94
C ARG A 69 -10.57 9.06 1.24
N MET A 70 -9.35 9.13 0.71
CA MET A 70 -8.86 10.28 -0.03
C MET A 70 -9.15 10.19 -1.52
N ALA A 71 -9.51 9.02 -2.05
CA ALA A 71 -9.76 8.85 -3.47
C ALA A 71 -10.82 9.84 -3.98
N GLY A 72 -10.53 10.53 -5.08
CA GLY A 72 -11.39 11.60 -5.59
C GLY A 72 -11.32 12.93 -4.81
N HIS A 73 -10.40 13.09 -3.85
CA HIS A 73 -10.20 14.38 -3.20
C HIS A 73 -9.48 15.35 -4.14
N TYR A 74 -10.08 16.51 -4.43
CA TYR A 74 -9.48 17.56 -5.27
C TYR A 74 -9.42 18.93 -4.60
N GLY A 75 -9.18 18.96 -3.28
CA GLY A 75 -9.16 20.19 -2.51
C GLY A 75 -10.56 20.66 -2.14
N CYS A 76 -10.88 21.93 -2.41
CA CYS A 76 -12.20 22.51 -2.05
C CYS A 76 -13.33 22.09 -3.01
N VAL A 77 -13.00 21.60 -4.21
CA VAL A 77 -13.97 21.09 -5.17
C VAL A 77 -14.49 19.73 -4.70
N ASN A 78 -15.79 19.62 -4.45
CA ASN A 78 -16.43 18.33 -4.11
C ASN A 78 -16.78 17.54 -5.39
N ASP A 79 -16.84 16.20 -5.30
CA ASP A 79 -17.13 15.31 -6.43
C ASP A 79 -18.40 15.71 -7.21
N GLN A 80 -19.44 16.17 -6.52
CA GLN A 80 -20.69 16.59 -7.16
C GLN A 80 -20.55 17.88 -7.97
N SER A 81 -19.74 18.84 -7.51
CA SER A 81 -19.51 20.10 -8.24
C SER A 81 -18.69 19.88 -9.52
N HIS A 82 -17.78 18.90 -9.52
CA HIS A 82 -17.03 18.58 -10.74
C HIS A 82 -17.93 18.03 -11.84
N LEU A 83 -18.78 17.04 -11.53
CA LEU A 83 -19.61 16.36 -12.53
C LEU A 83 -20.69 17.27 -13.14
N GLN A 84 -20.97 18.42 -12.51
CA GLN A 84 -21.99 19.37 -12.95
C GLN A 84 -21.45 20.50 -13.85
N THR A 85 -20.17 20.83 -13.75
CA THR A 85 -19.58 21.96 -14.49
C THR A 85 -18.53 21.47 -15.49
N PRO A 86 -18.83 21.46 -16.80
CA PRO A 86 -17.87 21.09 -17.82
C PRO A 86 -16.56 21.89 -17.67
N GLY A 87 -15.44 21.19 -17.49
CA GLY A 87 -14.11 21.80 -17.33
C GLY A 87 -13.73 22.21 -15.89
N ALA A 88 -14.54 21.86 -14.88
CA ALA A 88 -14.22 22.11 -13.47
C ALA A 88 -12.99 21.34 -12.95
N LEU A 89 -12.84 20.05 -13.27
CA LEU A 89 -11.52 19.43 -13.29
C LEU A 89 -11.04 19.56 -14.73
N ASN A 90 -9.90 20.22 -14.91
CA ASN A 90 -9.15 20.05 -16.14
C ASN A 90 -7.94 19.20 -15.83
N ALA A 91 -8.05 17.96 -16.23
CA ALA A 91 -6.94 17.04 -16.36
C ALA A 91 -6.08 17.43 -17.60
N ALA A 92 -5.86 18.75 -17.78
CA ALA A 92 -5.64 19.45 -19.05
C ALA A 92 -4.33 19.11 -19.74
N TYR A 93 -3.40 18.51 -19.00
CA TYR A 93 -2.01 18.36 -19.40
C TYR A 93 -1.65 16.89 -19.63
N PHE A 94 -2.66 16.05 -19.91
CA PHE A 94 -2.46 14.74 -20.50
C PHE A 94 -2.26 14.93 -22.00
N GLY A 95 -1.04 14.66 -22.46
CA GLY A 95 -0.91 14.22 -23.84
C GLY A 95 -1.82 13.01 -24.00
N THR A 96 -2.83 13.11 -24.87
CA THR A 96 -3.68 11.98 -25.25
C THR A 96 -2.79 10.82 -25.67
N VAL A 97 -2.71 9.76 -24.87
CA VAL A 97 -2.16 8.49 -25.35
C VAL A 97 -3.02 7.36 -24.80
N ASN A 98 -3.96 6.90 -25.63
CA ASN A 98 -4.54 5.56 -25.66
C ASN A 98 -3.98 4.59 -24.59
N GLY A 99 -4.50 4.62 -23.36
CA GLY A 99 -4.17 3.65 -22.30
C GLY A 99 -2.72 3.63 -21.79
N ALA A 100 -1.83 4.54 -22.20
CA ALA A 100 -0.41 4.51 -21.85
C ALA A 100 -0.02 5.36 -20.62
N THR A 101 -0.90 6.26 -20.16
CA THR A 101 -0.65 7.20 -19.05
C THR A 101 -1.75 7.14 -17.99
N ILE A 102 -2.16 5.93 -17.63
CA ILE A 102 -3.24 5.66 -16.68
C ILE A 102 -3.01 6.31 -15.30
N GLY A 103 -1.75 6.46 -14.89
CA GLY A 103 -1.36 7.13 -13.65
C GLY A 103 -1.63 8.63 -13.64
N ARG A 104 -2.20 9.16 -14.73
CA ARG A 104 -2.72 10.50 -14.77
C ARG A 104 -4.22 10.59 -14.98
N ASP A 105 -5.02 9.54 -15.06
CA ASP A 105 -6.48 9.65 -15.31
C ASP A 105 -7.28 10.13 -14.08
N PHE A 106 -6.98 11.36 -13.60
CA PHE A 106 -7.55 11.95 -12.40
C PHE A 106 -9.07 12.18 -12.43
N PRO A 107 -9.81 12.26 -13.55
CA PRO A 107 -11.27 12.26 -13.49
C PRO A 107 -11.88 11.00 -12.84
N VAL A 108 -11.12 9.90 -12.75
CA VAL A 108 -11.54 8.66 -12.10
C VAL A 108 -10.71 8.45 -10.82
N GLY A 109 -11.31 8.77 -9.67
CA GLY A 109 -10.66 8.67 -8.36
C GLY A 109 -10.36 7.23 -7.91
N ILE A 110 -11.19 6.25 -8.30
CA ILE A 110 -11.00 4.83 -8.00
C ILE A 110 -11.19 4.01 -9.27
N ARG A 111 -10.27 3.09 -9.55
CA ARG A 111 -10.42 2.08 -10.61
C ARG A 111 -9.94 0.72 -10.11
N GLY A 112 -10.80 -0.29 -10.21
CA GLY A 112 -10.47 -1.68 -9.93
C GLY A 112 -10.19 -2.45 -11.21
N TYR A 113 -9.31 -3.44 -11.13
CA TYR A 113 -9.06 -4.44 -12.14
C TYR A 113 -9.20 -5.81 -11.49
N ASP A 114 -10.29 -6.49 -11.80
CA ASP A 114 -10.63 -7.76 -11.15
C ASP A 114 -9.85 -8.89 -11.83
N ALA A 115 -9.25 -9.79 -11.07
CA ALA A 115 -8.57 -10.94 -11.62
C ALA A 115 -9.56 -11.87 -12.34
N THR A 116 -9.12 -12.48 -13.45
CA THR A 116 -9.98 -13.38 -14.21
C THR A 116 -10.40 -14.58 -13.34
N GLY A 117 -11.70 -14.82 -13.23
CA GLY A 117 -12.23 -15.95 -12.47
C GLY A 117 -12.40 -15.70 -10.97
N THR A 118 -12.35 -14.44 -10.51
CA THR A 118 -12.63 -14.06 -9.11
C THR A 118 -14.04 -13.48 -8.90
N ALA A 119 -14.89 -13.48 -9.94
CA ALA A 119 -16.26 -13.00 -9.83
C ALA A 119 -17.07 -13.74 -8.76
N PRO A 120 -18.10 -13.11 -8.15
CA PRO A 120 -18.92 -13.76 -7.12
C PRO A 120 -19.49 -15.12 -7.60
N GLY A 121 -19.17 -16.19 -6.86
CA GLY A 121 -19.59 -17.56 -7.19
C GLY A 121 -18.59 -18.34 -8.06
N ALA A 122 -17.51 -17.73 -8.51
CA ALA A 122 -16.39 -18.42 -9.15
C ALA A 122 -15.46 -19.07 -8.12
N THR A 123 -14.73 -20.10 -8.55
CA THR A 123 -13.72 -20.79 -7.73
C THR A 123 -12.34 -20.46 -8.28
N LEU A 124 -11.48 -19.91 -7.43
CA LEU A 124 -10.09 -19.61 -7.76
C LEU A 124 -9.17 -20.71 -7.23
N ASP A 125 -8.34 -21.28 -8.11
CA ASP A 125 -7.22 -22.14 -7.69
C ASP A 125 -6.01 -21.27 -7.33
N LEU A 126 -5.70 -21.18 -6.04
CA LEU A 126 -4.57 -20.42 -5.53
C LEU A 126 -3.21 -21.05 -5.89
N ALA A 127 -3.16 -22.34 -6.23
CA ALA A 127 -1.93 -23.01 -6.62
C ALA A 127 -1.57 -22.78 -8.10
N ALA A 128 -2.56 -22.52 -8.94
CA ALA A 128 -2.41 -22.29 -10.37
C ALA A 128 -3.38 -21.19 -10.87
N PRO A 129 -3.24 -19.94 -10.38
CA PRO A 129 -4.16 -18.88 -10.75
C PRO A 129 -4.04 -18.53 -12.23
N THR A 130 -5.17 -18.31 -12.90
CA THR A 130 -5.19 -17.89 -14.29
C THR A 130 -4.76 -16.43 -14.40
N ALA A 131 -3.77 -16.15 -15.22
CA ALA A 131 -3.34 -14.77 -15.49
C ALA A 131 -4.39 -14.04 -16.34
N GLY A 132 -4.77 -12.84 -15.91
CA GLY A 132 -5.70 -11.98 -16.63
C GLY A 132 -6.47 -11.10 -15.66
N TRP A 133 -6.89 -9.94 -16.16
CA TRP A 133 -7.71 -8.98 -15.42
C TRP A 133 -8.80 -8.42 -16.31
N VAL A 134 -9.91 -8.03 -15.69
CA VAL A 134 -11.06 -7.40 -16.33
C VAL A 134 -11.36 -6.09 -15.59
N PRO A 135 -11.23 -4.92 -16.25
CA PRO A 135 -10.66 -4.71 -17.58
C PRO A 135 -9.16 -5.09 -17.64
N ALA A 136 -8.61 -5.24 -18.86
CA ALA A 136 -7.20 -5.60 -19.02
C ALA A 136 -6.27 -4.53 -18.41
N LEU A 137 -5.21 -4.98 -17.73
CA LEU A 137 -4.24 -4.07 -17.12
C LEU A 137 -3.54 -3.20 -18.18
N PRO A 138 -3.50 -1.87 -17.99
CA PRO A 138 -2.65 -0.99 -18.78
C PRO A 138 -1.18 -1.38 -18.66
N ALA A 139 -0.39 -1.11 -19.70
CA ALA A 139 1.03 -1.49 -19.75
C ALA A 139 1.84 -0.96 -18.54
N ALA A 140 1.50 0.24 -18.04
CA ALA A 140 2.15 0.83 -16.87
C ALA A 140 1.92 0.03 -15.58
N ILE A 141 0.75 -0.60 -15.42
CA ILE A 141 0.40 -1.42 -14.25
C ILE A 141 0.87 -2.85 -14.46
N ALA A 142 0.73 -3.40 -15.67
CA ALA A 142 1.23 -4.73 -16.00
C ALA A 142 2.75 -4.86 -15.79
N ALA A 143 3.52 -3.77 -16.01
CA ALA A 143 4.95 -3.72 -15.74
C ALA A 143 5.34 -3.89 -14.27
N LEU A 144 4.40 -3.73 -13.33
CA LEU A 144 4.59 -4.01 -11.91
C LEU A 144 4.60 -5.51 -11.59
N ASN A 145 4.25 -6.36 -12.57
CA ASN A 145 4.14 -7.82 -12.41
C ASN A 145 3.25 -8.22 -11.20
N PRO A 146 1.98 -7.82 -11.18
CA PRO A 146 1.03 -8.30 -10.18
C PRO A 146 0.84 -9.81 -10.29
N ILE A 147 0.63 -10.47 -9.14
CA ILE A 147 0.35 -11.90 -9.09
C ILE A 147 -1.02 -12.20 -9.70
N ALA A 148 -1.11 -13.27 -10.50
CA ALA A 148 -2.39 -13.72 -11.04
C ALA A 148 -3.33 -14.18 -9.90
N GLY A 149 -4.64 -13.99 -10.08
CA GLY A 149 -5.66 -14.39 -9.12
C GLY A 149 -5.93 -13.38 -7.98
N SER A 150 -5.22 -12.25 -7.98
CA SER A 150 -5.47 -11.12 -7.07
C SER A 150 -5.88 -9.88 -7.85
N ASP A 151 -6.82 -9.13 -7.29
CA ASP A 151 -7.30 -7.88 -7.87
C ASP A 151 -6.25 -6.77 -7.72
N VAL A 152 -6.38 -5.73 -8.55
CA VAL A 152 -5.52 -4.54 -8.52
C VAL A 152 -6.38 -3.30 -8.35
N LEU A 153 -5.99 -2.43 -7.43
CA LEU A 153 -6.74 -1.21 -7.11
C LEU A 153 -5.89 0.02 -7.41
N GLU A 154 -6.43 0.93 -8.20
CA GLU A 154 -5.80 2.20 -8.54
C GLU A 154 -6.61 3.37 -7.94
N LEU A 155 -5.92 4.23 -7.20
CA LEU A 155 -6.49 5.37 -6.49
C LEU A 155 -5.84 6.66 -6.95
N ARG A 156 -6.63 7.72 -7.12
CA ARG A 156 -6.15 9.04 -7.55
C ARG A 156 -6.79 10.13 -6.73
N PHE A 157 -5.96 11.05 -6.25
CA PHE A 157 -6.40 12.15 -5.40
C PHE A 157 -5.32 13.22 -5.24
N LEU A 158 -5.71 14.38 -4.72
CA LEU A 158 -4.79 15.37 -4.17
C LEU A 158 -4.54 15.07 -2.70
N ALA A 159 -3.30 15.24 -2.25
CA ALA A 159 -2.94 15.10 -0.84
C ALA A 159 -3.85 15.97 0.06
N SER A 160 -4.08 15.51 1.30
CA SER A 160 -4.97 16.18 2.25
C SER A 160 -4.52 17.61 2.60
N GLU A 161 -3.20 17.84 2.60
CA GLU A 161 -2.61 19.13 2.88
C GLU A 161 -1.97 19.73 1.61
N GLY A 162 -2.19 21.03 1.44
CA GLY A 162 -1.62 21.83 0.37
C GLY A 162 -1.00 23.11 0.91
N THR A 163 -0.38 23.88 0.02
CA THR A 163 0.24 25.16 0.34
C THR A 163 -0.39 26.28 -0.48
N PRO A 164 -0.63 27.48 0.10
CA PRO A 164 -1.24 28.57 -0.65
C PRO A 164 -0.33 29.07 -1.77
N VAL A 165 -0.93 29.38 -2.92
CA VAL A 165 -0.23 29.94 -4.07
C VAL A 165 -0.05 31.45 -3.88
N ASN A 166 1.19 31.92 -3.94
CA ASN A 166 1.56 33.33 -3.81
C ASN A 166 1.57 34.06 -5.15
N ASN A 167 1.97 33.37 -6.22
CA ASN A 167 2.04 33.95 -7.55
C ASN A 167 1.87 32.88 -8.63
N ILE A 168 1.25 33.25 -9.74
CA ILE A 168 1.18 32.44 -10.95
C ILE A 168 1.70 33.32 -12.09
N ALA A 169 2.91 33.03 -12.54
CA ALA A 169 3.54 33.75 -13.64
C ALA A 169 3.46 32.93 -14.93
N ASN A 170 3.05 33.56 -16.02
CA ASN A 170 2.97 32.94 -17.35
C ASN A 170 4.04 33.56 -18.26
N PRO A 171 5.32 33.17 -18.13
CA PRO A 171 6.41 33.77 -18.91
C PRO A 171 6.30 33.50 -20.42
N SER A 172 5.53 32.49 -20.83
CA SER A 172 5.16 32.27 -22.23
C SER A 172 3.72 31.75 -22.35
N ALA A 173 3.22 31.64 -23.58
CA ALA A 173 1.92 31.03 -23.86
C ALA A 173 1.86 29.52 -23.55
N THR A 174 3.00 28.88 -23.29
CA THR A 174 3.11 27.42 -23.09
C THR A 174 3.80 27.05 -21.79
N THR A 175 4.12 28.01 -20.92
CA THR A 175 4.81 27.75 -19.65
C THR A 175 4.22 28.59 -18.54
N THR A 176 3.97 27.95 -17.40
CA THR A 176 3.56 28.61 -16.16
C THR A 176 4.55 28.27 -15.05
N VAL A 177 4.83 29.26 -14.20
CA VAL A 177 5.59 29.12 -12.96
C VAL A 177 4.66 29.46 -11.80
N ILE A 178 4.42 28.46 -10.96
CA ILE A 178 3.65 28.60 -9.73
C ILE A 178 4.64 28.85 -8.60
N SER A 179 4.44 29.92 -7.84
CA SER A 179 5.26 30.25 -6.67
C SER A 179 4.44 30.14 -5.40
N VAL A 180 5.02 29.49 -4.40
CA VAL A 180 4.47 29.31 -3.05
C VAL A 180 5.51 29.77 -2.04
N ASN A 181 5.11 30.00 -0.79
CA ASN A 181 6.07 30.32 0.27
C ASN A 181 6.95 29.08 0.54
N PRO A 182 8.28 29.15 0.38
CA PRO A 182 9.18 28.02 0.63
C PRO A 182 9.08 27.47 2.06
N ALA A 183 8.78 28.33 3.04
CA ALA A 183 8.58 27.91 4.43
C ALA A 183 7.34 27.02 4.63
N ARG A 184 6.45 26.94 3.63
CA ARG A 184 5.24 26.10 3.63
C ARG A 184 5.34 24.95 2.60
N TRP A 185 6.55 24.51 2.27
CA TRP A 185 6.76 23.42 1.31
C TRP A 185 6.50 22.03 1.89
N ALA A 186 6.63 21.87 3.21
CA ALA A 186 6.58 20.57 3.90
C ALA A 186 5.37 19.68 3.55
N PRO A 187 4.13 20.21 3.38
CA PRO A 187 2.98 19.39 2.97
C PRO A 187 3.17 18.65 1.65
N LEU A 188 3.87 19.27 0.69
CA LEU A 188 4.12 18.70 -0.64
C LEU A 188 5.13 17.54 -0.61
N THR A 189 5.93 17.43 0.45
CA THR A 189 6.95 16.39 0.65
C THR A 189 6.61 15.42 1.79
N SER A 190 5.36 15.42 2.25
CA SER A 190 4.86 14.51 3.29
C SER A 190 4.85 13.04 2.83
N GLU A 191 4.60 12.10 3.74
CA GLU A 191 4.37 10.67 3.41
C GLU A 191 5.50 9.99 2.60
N GLY A 192 6.75 10.35 2.92
CA GLY A 192 7.94 9.72 2.33
C GLY A 192 8.34 10.25 0.94
N VAL A 193 7.66 11.27 0.41
CA VAL A 193 7.97 11.81 -0.92
C VAL A 193 8.97 12.95 -0.84
N ALA A 194 10.24 12.68 -1.14
CA ALA A 194 11.25 13.74 -1.17
C ALA A 194 11.11 14.67 -2.40
N ASN A 195 10.77 14.11 -3.56
CA ASN A 195 10.75 14.82 -4.85
C ASN A 195 9.40 14.62 -5.57
N PRO A 196 8.35 15.39 -5.21
CA PRO A 196 7.06 15.29 -5.89
C PRO A 196 7.17 15.69 -7.37
N THR A 197 6.54 14.91 -8.23
CA THR A 197 6.58 15.11 -9.70
C THR A 197 5.23 15.46 -10.31
N MET A 198 4.15 15.31 -9.52
CA MET A 198 2.77 15.54 -9.90
C MET A 198 2.12 16.50 -8.90
N PHE A 199 1.40 17.48 -9.41
CA PHE A 199 0.76 18.52 -8.60
C PHE A 199 -0.67 18.78 -9.08
N GLY A 200 -1.49 19.28 -8.16
CA GLY A 200 -2.80 19.84 -8.47
C GLY A 200 -2.89 21.26 -7.95
N ILE A 201 -3.28 22.20 -8.79
CA ILE A 201 -3.68 23.54 -8.35
C ILE A 201 -5.19 23.57 -8.27
N ALA A 202 -5.73 24.05 -7.16
CA ALA A 202 -7.18 24.04 -6.93
C ALA A 202 -7.64 25.31 -6.19
N ASP A 203 -8.86 25.74 -6.50
CA ASP A 203 -9.67 26.60 -5.66
C ASP A 203 -11.01 25.90 -5.37
N CYS A 204 -12.06 26.63 -4.99
CA CYS A 204 -13.38 26.03 -4.73
C CYS A 204 -14.26 25.86 -5.99
N SER A 205 -13.77 26.24 -7.16
CA SER A 205 -14.50 26.18 -8.44
C SER A 205 -13.80 25.28 -9.47
N TYR A 206 -12.47 25.31 -9.50
CA TYR A 206 -11.65 24.63 -10.49
C TYR A 206 -10.47 23.90 -9.85
N VAL A 207 -9.99 22.91 -10.57
CA VAL A 207 -8.72 22.24 -10.26
C VAL A 207 -8.08 21.71 -11.53
N ASP A 208 -6.78 21.94 -11.63
CA ASP A 208 -5.94 21.48 -12.72
C ASP A 208 -4.85 20.58 -12.16
N VAL A 209 -4.78 19.35 -12.68
CA VAL A 209 -3.74 18.38 -12.31
C VAL A 209 -2.72 18.29 -13.43
N PHE A 210 -1.44 18.37 -13.08
CA PHE A 210 -0.35 18.46 -14.05
C PHE A 210 0.95 17.80 -13.54
N PRO A 211 1.77 17.27 -14.46
CA PRO A 211 3.16 16.96 -14.16
C PRO A 211 3.98 18.26 -14.02
N ALA A 212 4.92 18.28 -13.08
CA ALA A 212 5.92 19.33 -13.04
C ALA A 212 7.07 19.03 -14.02
N THR A 213 7.53 20.06 -14.72
CA THR A 213 8.75 19.99 -15.55
C THR A 213 10.00 20.38 -14.77
N ALA A 214 9.85 21.25 -13.77
CA ALA A 214 10.90 21.54 -12.80
C ALA A 214 10.27 21.88 -11.44
N VAL A 215 10.95 21.48 -10.36
CA VAL A 215 10.53 21.74 -8.98
C VAL A 215 11.74 22.26 -8.22
N ASN A 216 11.57 23.40 -7.54
CA ASN A 216 12.60 23.97 -6.67
C ASN A 216 11.97 24.28 -5.31
N SER A 217 12.17 23.39 -4.34
CA SER A 217 11.63 23.52 -3.00
C SER A 217 12.24 24.68 -2.21
N VAL A 218 13.49 25.06 -2.51
CA VAL A 218 14.18 26.18 -1.86
C VAL A 218 13.62 27.51 -2.33
N ALA A 219 13.34 27.64 -3.63
CA ALA A 219 12.70 28.82 -4.21
C ALA A 219 11.18 28.80 -4.06
N GLY A 220 10.58 27.65 -3.72
CA GLY A 220 9.14 27.46 -3.64
C GLY A 220 8.47 27.55 -5.01
N THR A 221 9.10 27.03 -6.06
CA THR A 221 8.58 27.15 -7.44
C THR A 221 8.32 25.79 -8.08
N VAL A 222 7.19 25.70 -8.79
CA VAL A 222 6.83 24.57 -9.66
C VAL A 222 6.60 25.08 -11.07
N ASN A 223 7.31 24.51 -12.03
CA ASN A 223 7.16 24.80 -13.44
C ASN A 223 6.28 23.75 -14.10
N VAL A 224 5.41 24.19 -14.99
CA VAL A 224 4.50 23.35 -15.76
C VAL A 224 4.52 23.78 -17.22
N ASP A 225 4.47 22.78 -18.10
CA ASP A 225 4.24 22.99 -19.53
C ASP A 225 2.73 23.12 -19.75
N GLY A 226 2.30 24.29 -20.16
CA GLY A 226 0.92 24.67 -20.29
C GLY A 226 0.62 26.02 -19.65
N LEU A 227 -0.50 26.61 -20.05
CA LEU A 227 -0.97 27.89 -19.52
C LEU A 227 -2.00 27.65 -18.41
N ILE A 228 -1.73 28.15 -17.21
CA ILE A 228 -2.66 28.21 -16.08
C ILE A 228 -2.99 29.68 -15.81
N ASN A 229 -4.21 30.11 -16.15
CA ASN A 229 -4.62 31.52 -16.08
C ASN A 229 -5.99 31.77 -15.43
N ARG A 230 -6.66 30.72 -14.94
CA ARG A 230 -8.02 30.81 -14.36
C ARG A 230 -8.05 31.02 -12.84
N TYR A 231 -6.90 30.94 -12.18
CA TYR A 231 -6.79 30.99 -10.72
C TYR A 231 -6.35 32.37 -10.24
N THR A 232 -6.79 32.75 -9.04
CA THR A 232 -6.37 33.98 -8.38
C THR A 232 -5.50 33.63 -7.15
N PRO A 233 -4.20 33.99 -7.15
CA PRO A 233 -3.32 33.74 -5.99
C PRO A 233 -3.73 34.51 -4.73
N GLN A 234 -3.15 34.14 -3.60
CA GLN A 234 -3.28 34.90 -2.36
C GLN A 234 -2.69 36.32 -2.50
N PRO A 235 -3.19 37.32 -1.74
CA PRO A 235 -4.22 37.20 -0.71
C PRO A 235 -5.66 37.35 -1.22
N SER A 236 -5.87 37.71 -2.49
CA SER A 236 -7.20 38.01 -3.02
C SER A 236 -8.01 36.77 -3.40
N GLY A 237 -7.35 35.65 -3.75
CA GLY A 237 -8.00 34.38 -4.03
C GLY A 237 -7.51 33.25 -3.13
N GLN A 238 -8.25 32.14 -3.11
CA GLN A 238 -8.03 30.99 -2.21
C GLN A 238 -7.32 29.82 -2.93
N THR A 239 -6.47 30.13 -3.91
CA THR A 239 -5.79 29.10 -4.70
C THR A 239 -4.74 28.37 -3.86
N MET A 240 -4.83 27.06 -3.86
CA MET A 240 -3.93 26.14 -3.15
C MET A 240 -3.23 25.22 -4.14
N LEU A 241 -1.98 24.88 -3.83
CA LEU A 241 -1.20 23.87 -4.53
C LEU A 241 -1.11 22.63 -3.66
N TYR A 242 -1.45 21.49 -4.24
CA TYR A 242 -1.39 20.18 -3.62
C TYR A 242 -0.44 19.27 -4.39
N ARG A 243 0.09 18.25 -3.71
CA ARG A 243 0.68 17.11 -4.38
C ARG A 243 -0.43 16.24 -4.95
N ALA A 244 -0.30 15.83 -6.20
CA ALA A 244 -1.25 14.89 -6.82
C ALA A 244 -0.69 13.47 -6.75
N GLU A 245 -1.53 12.54 -6.31
CA GLU A 245 -1.21 11.14 -6.08
C GLU A 245 -1.96 10.26 -7.06
N SER A 246 -1.25 9.32 -7.67
CA SER A 246 -1.83 8.16 -8.32
C SER A 246 -1.13 6.93 -7.77
N LEU A 247 -1.87 6.12 -7.03
CA LEU A 247 -1.38 4.97 -6.28
C LEU A 247 -2.00 3.70 -6.86
N VAL A 248 -1.18 2.65 -6.98
CA VAL A 248 -1.65 1.31 -7.33
C VAL A 248 -1.31 0.36 -6.20
N TYR A 249 -2.34 -0.28 -5.65
CA TYR A 249 -2.23 -1.40 -4.73
C TYR A 249 -2.34 -2.70 -5.50
N PHE A 250 -1.37 -3.59 -5.27
CA PHE A 250 -1.30 -4.87 -5.94
C PHE A 250 -0.51 -5.87 -5.08
N LEU A 251 -0.80 -7.16 -5.27
CA LEU A 251 0.01 -8.22 -4.69
C LEU A 251 1.12 -8.62 -5.65
N SER A 252 2.32 -8.80 -5.13
CA SER A 252 3.44 -9.37 -5.89
C SER A 252 4.33 -10.21 -4.99
N ARG A 253 5.27 -10.96 -5.58
CA ARG A 253 6.23 -11.76 -4.82
C ARG A 253 7.48 -10.93 -4.51
N LYS A 254 7.89 -10.97 -3.25
CA LYS A 254 9.18 -10.41 -2.84
C LYS A 254 10.31 -11.06 -3.66
N PRO A 255 11.35 -10.30 -4.04
CA PRO A 255 12.55 -10.88 -4.64
C PRO A 255 13.13 -11.99 -3.75
N ALA A 256 13.88 -12.91 -4.36
CA ALA A 256 14.60 -13.94 -3.61
C ALA A 256 15.44 -13.32 -2.47
N PRO A 257 15.52 -13.94 -1.27
CA PRO A 257 15.21 -15.35 -0.99
C PRO A 257 13.82 -15.63 -0.39
N SER A 258 13.02 -14.61 -0.05
CA SER A 258 11.77 -14.84 0.68
C SER A 258 10.66 -15.40 -0.21
N ASN A 259 10.50 -14.89 -1.44
CA ASN A 259 9.47 -15.31 -2.42
C ASN A 259 8.02 -15.31 -1.88
N GLN A 260 7.80 -14.62 -0.75
CA GLN A 260 6.51 -14.48 -0.10
C GLN A 260 5.67 -13.45 -0.85
N VAL A 261 4.36 -13.63 -0.85
CA VAL A 261 3.42 -12.64 -1.37
C VAL A 261 3.31 -11.51 -0.36
N ALA A 262 3.29 -10.28 -0.85
CA ALA A 262 3.10 -9.08 -0.06
C ALA A 262 2.23 -8.08 -0.81
N LEU A 263 1.56 -7.22 -0.05
CA LEU A 263 0.90 -6.03 -0.54
C LEU A 263 1.95 -4.97 -0.87
N PHE A 264 1.93 -4.51 -2.11
CA PHE A 264 2.75 -3.40 -2.59
C PHE A 264 1.88 -2.21 -2.93
N ARG A 265 2.48 -1.03 -2.78
CA ARG A 265 1.94 0.24 -3.25
C ARG A 265 2.93 0.86 -4.24
N ALA A 266 2.49 1.18 -5.44
CA ALA A 266 3.28 1.89 -6.44
C ALA A 266 2.73 3.29 -6.68
N ARG A 267 3.62 4.28 -6.78
CA ARG A 267 3.23 5.68 -7.03
C ARG A 267 3.65 6.15 -8.42
N SER A 268 2.75 6.83 -9.12
CA SER A 268 3.04 7.35 -10.45
C SER A 268 4.11 8.46 -10.41
N ASN A 269 4.94 8.50 -11.44
CA ASN A 269 5.83 9.63 -11.72
C ASN A 269 5.14 10.69 -12.61
N ASN A 270 5.90 11.71 -13.02
CA ASN A 270 5.43 12.70 -13.98
C ASN A 270 4.89 12.05 -15.25
N ALA A 271 5.47 11.00 -15.82
CA ALA A 271 5.03 10.36 -17.06
C ALA A 271 3.72 9.57 -16.95
N GLY A 272 3.12 9.43 -15.76
CA GLY A 272 1.93 8.58 -15.60
C GLY A 272 2.27 7.09 -15.52
N THR A 273 3.53 6.74 -15.26
CA THR A 273 4.02 5.37 -15.12
C THR A 273 4.47 5.09 -13.69
N TYR A 274 4.56 3.81 -13.34
CA TYR A 274 4.89 3.33 -12.00
C TYR A 274 6.30 2.73 -11.97
N PRO A 275 7.36 3.54 -11.84
CA PRO A 275 8.73 3.04 -11.86
C PRO A 275 9.02 2.21 -10.60
N ALA A 276 9.90 1.22 -10.71
CA ALA A 276 10.27 0.34 -9.59
C ALA A 276 10.81 1.11 -8.36
N ALA A 277 11.43 2.27 -8.56
CA ALA A 277 11.90 3.14 -7.47
C ALA A 277 10.77 3.74 -6.62
N ASN A 278 9.55 3.76 -7.14
CA ASN A 278 8.35 4.26 -6.46
C ASN A 278 7.45 3.11 -5.95
N VAL A 279 7.95 1.88 -5.95
CA VAL A 279 7.24 0.70 -5.44
C VAL A 279 7.70 0.45 -4.00
N GLU A 280 6.74 0.42 -3.10
CA GLU A 280 6.95 0.25 -1.66
C GLU A 280 6.23 -1.03 -1.22
N GLU A 281 6.92 -1.86 -0.44
CA GLU A 281 6.30 -2.98 0.26
C GLU A 281 5.54 -2.43 1.47
N MET A 282 4.26 -2.82 1.61
CA MET A 282 3.39 -2.35 2.69
C MET A 282 3.28 -3.42 3.78
N VAL A 283 2.83 -4.61 3.41
CA VAL A 283 2.47 -5.67 4.36
C VAL A 283 2.75 -7.04 3.74
N GLU A 284 3.40 -7.92 4.49
CA GLU A 284 3.69 -9.29 4.06
C GLU A 284 2.58 -10.30 4.38
N GLY A 285 2.54 -11.42 3.65
CA GLY A 285 1.62 -12.52 3.93
C GLY A 285 0.17 -12.26 3.55
N ILE A 286 -0.08 -11.25 2.70
CA ILE A 286 -1.38 -11.03 2.07
C ILE A 286 -1.40 -11.85 0.78
N GLU A 287 -2.27 -12.85 0.72
CA GLU A 287 -2.32 -13.83 -0.38
C GLU A 287 -3.40 -13.50 -1.43
N ASN A 288 -4.40 -12.69 -1.07
CA ASN A 288 -5.45 -12.24 -1.99
C ASN A 288 -6.04 -10.89 -1.53
N MET A 289 -6.54 -10.10 -2.47
CA MET A 289 -7.23 -8.81 -2.28
C MET A 289 -8.61 -8.86 -2.90
#